data_AF-A0A935R179-F1
#
_entry.id   AF-A0A935R179-F1
#
_cell.length_a   1.000
_cell.length_b   1.000
_cell.length_c   1.000
_cell.angle_alpha   90.00
_cell.angle_beta   90.00
_cell.angle_gamma   90.00
#
_symmetry.space_group_name_H-M   'P 1'
#
loop_
_entity.id
_entity.type
_entity.pdbx_description
1 polymer ?
#
loop_
_entity_poly.entity_id
_entity_poly.type
_entity_poly.pdbx_seq_one_letter_code
_entity_poly.pdbx_strand_id
1 'polypeptide(L)'
;MFDAIKRGIAALQRSLTRDDLRVPKGLLVGQPAVADKLFRELTRLELGERPQGEVFELSSGRREMKLGDGLLHALHSLSDPELERFGRLLTLHELIHPRQGLFGTNYQGVGRAGFVLEDIDFWADAFSIHSATAWEARDQGARGERELDRLLAENIRVHLLAMAAFDRMEQGDTLARLPERRLRRYLLWSLQRARAEQVHTPAALDEMFEHRLVVELAPLAGRLDARGDKLVHPEQDDPQLFVALGGVLLRKPKLAESFVPARLVGLTRELKLDALRDHLRAVVEEHAAVLTAWEAS
;
A
#
# COMPACT_ATOMS: atom_id res chain seq x y z
N MET A 1 3.73 21.71 -1.41
CA MET A 1 3.12 20.41 -1.69
C MET A 1 3.50 19.83 -3.06
N PHE A 2 3.06 20.39 -4.19
CA PHE A 2 3.43 19.88 -5.53
C PHE A 2 4.96 19.76 -5.70
N ASP A 3 5.71 20.77 -5.27
CA ASP A 3 7.17 20.74 -5.29
C ASP A 3 7.77 19.64 -4.42
N ALA A 4 7.18 19.33 -3.27
CA ALA A 4 7.63 18.25 -2.39
C ALA A 4 7.45 16.89 -3.09
N ILE A 5 6.29 16.65 -3.69
CA ILE A 5 6.05 15.44 -4.48
C ILE A 5 7.10 15.34 -5.61
N LYS A 6 7.33 16.42 -6.36
CA LYS A 6 8.35 16.46 -7.43
C LYS A 6 9.76 16.20 -6.91
N ARG A 7 10.14 16.74 -5.75
CA ARG A 7 11.45 16.46 -5.13
C ARG A 7 11.63 14.97 -4.84
N GLY A 8 10.59 14.32 -4.31
CA GLY A 8 10.59 12.88 -4.06
C GLY A 8 10.81 12.07 -5.34
N ILE A 9 10.07 12.38 -6.40
CA ILE A 9 10.19 11.69 -7.69
C ILE A 9 11.57 11.95 -8.32
N ALA A 10 12.02 13.20 -8.32
CA ALA A 10 13.33 13.57 -8.85
C ALA A 10 14.47 12.90 -8.07
N ALA A 11 14.31 12.64 -6.76
CA ALA A 11 15.29 11.90 -5.97
C ALA A 11 15.42 10.44 -6.48
N LEU A 12 14.30 9.75 -6.73
CA LEU A 12 14.34 8.44 -7.37
C LEU A 12 15.03 8.50 -8.73
N GLN A 13 14.65 9.44 -9.60
CA GLN A 13 15.22 9.53 -10.94
C GLN A 13 16.73 9.77 -10.94
N ARG A 14 17.26 10.47 -9.94
CA ARG A 14 18.68 10.80 -9.83
C ARG A 14 19.54 9.64 -9.34
N SER A 15 19.09 8.92 -8.30
CA SER A 15 19.95 7.97 -7.60
C SER A 15 19.46 6.54 -7.60
N LEU A 16 18.21 6.25 -7.98
CA LEU A 16 17.72 4.87 -8.07
C LEU A 16 18.53 4.09 -9.10
N THR A 17 18.82 2.83 -8.77
CA THR A 17 19.54 1.87 -9.59
C THR A 17 18.64 0.68 -9.90
N ARG A 18 19.07 -0.18 -10.84
CA ARG A 18 18.28 -1.37 -11.21
C ARG A 18 18.11 -2.34 -10.04
N ASP A 19 19.12 -2.44 -9.17
CA ASP A 19 19.13 -3.35 -8.03
C ASP A 19 18.17 -2.91 -6.91
N ASP A 20 17.72 -1.66 -6.95
CA ASP A 20 16.67 -1.14 -6.06
C ASP A 20 15.27 -1.53 -6.55
N LEU A 21 15.08 -1.94 -7.83
CA LEU A 21 13.78 -2.32 -8.37
C LEU A 21 13.45 -3.76 -8.00
N ARG A 22 12.83 -3.92 -6.84
CA ARG A 22 12.51 -5.20 -6.23
C ARG A 22 11.16 -5.72 -6.70
N VAL A 23 11.18 -6.47 -7.80
CA VAL A 23 9.98 -7.09 -8.39
C VAL A 23 9.61 -8.35 -7.59
N PRO A 24 8.49 -8.37 -6.84
CA PRO A 24 8.08 -9.56 -6.09
C PRO A 24 7.81 -10.76 -7.01
N LYS A 25 8.05 -11.98 -6.54
CA LYS A 25 7.90 -13.21 -7.36
C LYS A 25 6.49 -13.40 -7.93
N GLY A 26 5.46 -12.94 -7.21
CA GLY A 26 4.08 -12.99 -7.67
C GLY A 26 3.68 -11.90 -8.68
N LEU A 27 4.52 -10.88 -8.88
CA LEU A 27 4.25 -9.79 -9.81
C LEU A 27 4.77 -10.13 -11.21
N LEU A 28 3.90 -10.02 -12.22
CA LEU A 28 4.22 -10.22 -13.65
C LEU A 28 4.89 -11.59 -13.95
N VAL A 29 4.36 -12.65 -13.33
CA VAL A 29 4.84 -14.04 -13.51
C VAL A 29 5.05 -14.35 -15.00
N GLY A 30 6.26 -14.81 -15.35
CA GLY A 30 6.63 -15.18 -16.72
C GLY A 30 7.10 -14.02 -17.62
N GLN A 31 7.27 -12.80 -17.09
CA GLN A 31 7.84 -11.67 -17.84
C GLN A 31 9.30 -11.40 -17.43
N PRO A 32 10.31 -11.93 -18.13
CA PRO A 32 11.71 -11.61 -17.85
C PRO A 32 12.05 -10.16 -18.21
N ALA A 33 13.06 -9.58 -17.54
CA ALA A 33 13.60 -8.24 -17.81
C ALA A 33 12.64 -7.06 -17.55
N VAL A 34 11.73 -7.19 -16.59
CA VAL A 34 10.82 -6.10 -16.17
C VAL A 34 11.59 -4.92 -15.55
N ALA A 35 12.56 -5.17 -14.67
CA ALA A 35 13.33 -4.14 -13.97
C ALA A 35 14.04 -3.18 -14.95
N ASP A 36 14.66 -3.70 -16.01
CA ASP A 36 15.33 -2.89 -17.03
C ASP A 36 14.39 -1.93 -17.76
N LYS A 37 13.16 -2.38 -18.05
CA LYS A 37 12.17 -1.55 -18.73
C LYS A 37 11.62 -0.49 -17.78
N LEU A 38 11.30 -0.87 -16.54
CA LEU A 38 10.87 0.06 -15.49
C LEU A 38 11.93 1.14 -15.24
N PHE A 39 13.20 0.75 -15.09
CA PHE A 39 14.30 1.67 -14.90
C PHE A 39 14.42 2.70 -16.04
N ARG A 40 14.32 2.24 -17.30
CA ARG A 40 14.35 3.13 -18.46
C ARG A 40 13.13 4.06 -18.55
N GLU A 41 11.97 3.64 -18.07
CA GLU A 41 10.78 4.48 -18.05
C GLU A 41 10.86 5.53 -16.95
N LEU A 42 11.28 5.14 -15.73
CA LEU A 42 11.48 6.05 -14.61
C LEU A 42 12.47 7.18 -14.95
N THR A 43 13.62 6.83 -15.53
CA THR A 43 14.67 7.80 -15.91
C THR A 43 14.26 8.74 -17.04
N ARG A 44 13.21 8.39 -17.80
CA ARG A 44 12.67 9.20 -18.91
C ARG A 44 11.31 9.83 -18.57
N LEU A 45 10.85 9.69 -17.34
CA LEU A 45 9.57 10.22 -16.91
C LEU A 45 9.67 11.75 -16.80
N GLU A 46 8.81 12.45 -17.54
CA GLU A 46 8.69 13.89 -17.47
C GLU A 46 7.61 14.27 -16.47
N LEU A 47 7.92 15.21 -15.58
CA LEU A 47 6.99 15.75 -14.60
C LEU A 47 6.42 17.07 -15.13
N GLY A 48 5.10 17.19 -15.14
CA GLY A 48 4.46 18.46 -15.49
C GLY A 48 5.02 19.64 -14.69
N GLU A 49 5.09 20.82 -15.31
CA GLU A 49 5.55 22.04 -14.65
C GLU A 49 4.54 22.56 -13.62
N ARG A 50 3.26 22.26 -13.82
CA ARG A 50 2.15 22.67 -12.97
C ARG A 50 1.15 21.52 -12.82
N PRO A 51 0.33 21.53 -11.76
CA PRO A 51 -0.81 20.62 -11.65
C PRO A 51 -1.73 20.76 -12.86
N GLN A 52 -2.29 19.66 -13.35
CA GLN A 52 -3.19 19.65 -14.50
C GLN A 52 -4.28 18.60 -14.31
N GLY A 53 -5.54 18.99 -14.51
CA GLY A 53 -6.71 18.13 -14.37
C GLY A 53 -7.15 17.91 -12.92
N GLU A 54 -8.19 17.11 -12.73
CA GLU A 54 -8.71 16.79 -11.38
C GLU A 54 -8.07 15.53 -10.79
N VAL A 55 -7.59 14.63 -11.65
CA VAL A 55 -7.13 13.28 -11.28
C VAL A 55 -5.65 13.10 -11.58
N PHE A 56 -5.03 12.12 -10.92
CA PHE A 56 -3.73 11.61 -11.29
C PHE A 56 -3.76 10.90 -12.65
N GLU A 57 -2.86 11.26 -13.57
CA GLU A 57 -2.71 10.56 -14.85
C GLU A 57 -1.22 10.27 -15.12
N LEU A 58 -0.89 8.99 -15.30
CA LEU A 58 0.35 8.58 -15.94
C LEU A 58 0.07 8.21 -17.40
N SER A 59 0.48 9.07 -18.34
CA SER A 59 0.34 8.76 -19.75
C SER A 59 1.52 7.90 -20.21
N SER A 60 1.36 6.58 -20.26
CA SER A 60 2.41 5.64 -20.68
C SER A 60 2.92 5.93 -22.11
N GLY A 61 2.07 6.49 -22.96
CA GLY A 61 2.42 6.88 -24.34
C GLY A 61 3.20 8.19 -24.44
N ARG A 62 2.97 9.15 -23.52
CA ARG A 62 3.65 10.45 -23.50
C ARG A 62 4.80 10.53 -22.50
N ARG A 63 4.99 9.51 -21.66
CA ARG A 63 5.98 9.49 -20.55
C ARG A 63 5.84 10.71 -19.63
N GLU A 64 4.61 11.18 -19.49
CA GLU A 64 4.30 12.37 -18.70
C GLU A 64 3.47 11.94 -17.49
N MET A 65 3.89 12.38 -16.30
CA MET A 65 3.14 12.24 -15.06
C MET A 65 2.45 13.57 -14.74
N LYS A 66 1.12 13.53 -14.65
CA LYS A 66 0.28 14.68 -14.29
C LYS A 66 -0.34 14.46 -12.92
N LEU A 67 -0.13 15.43 -12.04
CA LEU A 67 -0.79 15.47 -10.73
C LEU A 67 -1.97 16.43 -10.84
N GLY A 68 -3.18 15.93 -10.63
CA GLY A 68 -4.38 16.76 -10.62
C GLY A 68 -4.52 17.59 -9.35
N ASP A 69 -5.31 18.66 -9.41
CA ASP A 69 -5.59 19.52 -8.26
C ASP A 69 -6.37 18.80 -7.16
N GLY A 70 -7.23 17.85 -7.51
CA GLY A 70 -7.96 17.01 -6.55
C GLY A 70 -7.03 16.14 -5.71
N LEU A 71 -5.99 15.57 -6.33
CA LEU A 71 -4.94 14.82 -5.62
C LEU A 71 -4.24 15.70 -4.58
N LEU A 72 -3.85 16.90 -5.00
CA LEU A 72 -3.18 17.86 -4.13
C LEU A 72 -4.09 18.27 -2.97
N HIS A 73 -5.36 18.56 -3.25
CA HIS A 73 -6.32 18.89 -2.21
C HIS A 73 -6.48 17.76 -1.18
N ALA A 74 -6.55 16.50 -1.61
CA ALA A 74 -6.62 15.35 -0.69
C ALA A 74 -5.42 15.30 0.27
N LEU A 75 -4.22 15.57 -0.25
CA LEU A 75 -2.95 15.38 0.47
C LEU A 75 -2.52 16.59 1.31
N HIS A 76 -3.33 17.65 1.40
CA HIS A 76 -2.94 18.91 2.06
C HIS A 76 -2.54 18.76 3.53
N SER A 77 -2.95 17.68 4.20
CA SER A 77 -2.63 17.39 5.60
C SER A 77 -1.26 16.70 5.79
N LEU A 78 -0.61 16.28 4.71
CA LEU A 78 0.70 15.63 4.76
C LEU A 78 1.83 16.66 4.83
N SER A 79 2.84 16.34 5.63
CA SER A 79 4.08 17.11 5.70
C SER A 79 4.92 16.94 4.43
N ASP A 80 5.85 17.87 4.19
CA ASP A 80 6.76 17.81 3.03
C ASP A 80 7.55 16.48 2.93
N PRO A 81 8.12 15.92 4.01
CA PRO A 81 8.77 14.61 3.96
C PRO A 81 7.83 13.45 3.59
N GLU A 82 6.57 13.50 4.04
CA GLU A 82 5.55 12.52 3.69
C GLU A 82 5.12 12.66 2.23
N LEU A 83 4.99 13.89 1.73
CA LEU A 83 4.69 14.17 0.33
C LEU A 83 5.82 13.72 -0.60
N GLU A 84 7.08 13.87 -0.17
CA GLU A 84 8.24 13.34 -0.89
C GLU A 84 8.19 11.80 -0.97
N ARG A 85 7.96 11.11 0.16
CA ARG A 85 7.75 9.65 0.18
C ARG A 85 6.56 9.24 -0.69
N PHE A 86 5.45 9.96 -0.58
CA PHE A 86 4.26 9.70 -1.37
C PHE A 86 4.54 9.80 -2.87
N GLY A 87 5.26 10.84 -3.31
CA GLY A 87 5.65 10.97 -4.71
C GLY A 87 6.43 9.77 -5.22
N ARG A 88 7.37 9.26 -4.40
CA ARG A 88 8.13 8.05 -4.72
C ARG A 88 7.22 6.83 -4.88
N LEU A 89 6.37 6.60 -3.88
CA LEU A 89 5.48 5.45 -3.85
C LEU A 89 4.47 5.48 -5.00
N LEU A 90 3.86 6.64 -5.24
CA LEU A 90 2.92 6.83 -6.35
C LEU A 90 3.60 6.57 -7.70
N THR A 91 4.79 7.15 -7.94
CA THR A 91 5.50 6.94 -9.21
C THR A 91 5.79 5.46 -9.45
N LEU A 92 6.33 4.74 -8.46
CA LEU A 92 6.65 3.32 -8.62
C LEU A 92 5.39 2.46 -8.82
N HIS A 93 4.31 2.76 -8.08
CA HIS A 93 3.02 2.08 -8.21
C HIS A 93 2.44 2.24 -9.63
N GLU A 94 2.47 3.46 -10.16
CA GLU A 94 1.87 3.77 -11.45
C GLU A 94 2.73 3.28 -12.62
N LEU A 95 4.04 3.16 -12.41
CA LEU A 95 4.98 2.63 -13.41
C LEU A 95 4.70 1.15 -13.76
N ILE A 96 4.13 0.39 -12.83
CA ILE A 96 3.89 -1.05 -13.03
C ILE A 96 2.52 -1.36 -13.66
N HIS A 97 1.50 -0.54 -13.38
CA HIS A 97 0.12 -0.76 -13.85
C HIS A 97 -0.01 -1.05 -15.36
N PRO A 98 0.67 -0.30 -16.26
CA PRO A 98 0.62 -0.60 -17.69
C PRO A 98 1.05 -2.03 -18.05
N ARG A 99 1.97 -2.63 -17.29
CA ARG A 99 2.42 -4.02 -17.49
C ARG A 99 1.46 -5.04 -16.90
N GLN A 100 0.69 -4.65 -15.89
CA GLN A 100 -0.41 -5.43 -15.35
C GLN A 100 -1.67 -5.34 -16.24
N GLY A 101 -1.61 -4.59 -17.35
CA GLY A 101 -2.74 -4.37 -18.23
C GLY A 101 -3.77 -3.39 -17.68
N LEU A 102 -3.41 -2.63 -16.63
CA LEU A 102 -4.26 -1.61 -16.04
C LEU A 102 -3.85 -0.24 -16.61
N PHE A 103 -4.81 0.42 -17.24
CA PHE A 103 -4.65 1.72 -17.88
C PHE A 103 -5.79 2.64 -17.44
N GLY A 104 -5.61 3.96 -17.51
CA GLY A 104 -6.69 4.91 -17.21
C GLY A 104 -7.97 4.66 -18.01
N THR A 105 -7.86 4.10 -19.23
CA THR A 105 -8.99 3.79 -20.12
C THR A 105 -9.80 2.56 -19.72
N ASN A 106 -9.23 1.61 -18.97
CA ASN A 106 -9.92 0.38 -18.58
C ASN A 106 -10.13 0.24 -17.06
N TYR A 107 -9.51 1.12 -16.25
CA TYR A 107 -9.61 1.09 -14.79
C TYR A 107 -11.06 1.07 -14.28
N GLN A 108 -11.93 1.94 -14.82
CA GLN A 108 -13.34 1.98 -14.42
C GLN A 108 -14.11 0.69 -14.76
N GLY A 109 -13.77 0.04 -15.87
CA GLY A 109 -14.37 -1.23 -16.28
C GLY A 109 -13.92 -2.39 -15.39
N VAL A 110 -12.62 -2.45 -15.06
CA VAL A 110 -12.02 -3.44 -14.15
C VAL A 110 -12.48 -3.24 -12.71
N GLY A 111 -12.84 -2.02 -12.31
CA GLY A 111 -13.31 -1.69 -10.96
C GLY A 111 -14.48 -2.54 -10.45
N ARG A 112 -15.29 -3.12 -11.35
CA ARG A 112 -16.38 -4.05 -10.98
C ARG A 112 -15.89 -5.44 -10.57
N ALA A 113 -14.69 -5.82 -10.99
CA ALA A 113 -14.01 -7.05 -10.57
C ALA A 113 -13.15 -6.78 -9.33
N GLY A 114 -13.79 -6.42 -8.22
CA GLY A 114 -13.13 -5.90 -7.02
C GLY A 114 -11.98 -6.77 -6.49
N PHE A 115 -12.13 -8.10 -6.50
CA PHE A 115 -11.07 -9.04 -6.07
C PHE A 115 -9.87 -9.05 -7.02
N VAL A 116 -10.10 -8.93 -8.33
CA VAL A 116 -9.02 -8.89 -9.34
C VAL A 116 -8.27 -7.58 -9.20
N LEU A 117 -8.98 -6.46 -9.11
CA LEU A 117 -8.33 -5.16 -8.91
C LEU A 117 -7.54 -5.10 -7.60
N GLU A 118 -8.06 -5.71 -6.53
CA GLU A 118 -7.35 -5.82 -5.25
C GLU A 118 -6.04 -6.62 -5.35
N ASP A 119 -5.99 -7.69 -6.15
CA ASP A 119 -4.76 -8.44 -6.41
C ASP A 119 -3.73 -7.61 -7.19
N ILE A 120 -4.18 -6.94 -8.25
CA ILE A 120 -3.33 -6.08 -9.08
C ILE A 120 -2.75 -4.93 -8.24
N ASP A 121 -3.59 -4.24 -7.48
CA ASP A 121 -3.18 -3.15 -6.59
C ASP A 121 -2.25 -3.64 -5.48
N PHE A 122 -2.49 -4.84 -4.92
CA PHE A 122 -1.61 -5.41 -3.89
C PHE A 122 -0.18 -5.55 -4.40
N TRP A 123 0.01 -6.13 -5.58
CA TRP A 123 1.35 -6.32 -6.12
C TRP A 123 2.01 -5.01 -6.55
N ALA A 124 1.23 -4.02 -7.01
CA ALA A 124 1.74 -2.69 -7.32
C ALA A 124 2.20 -1.94 -6.07
N ASP A 125 1.40 -1.97 -5.00
CA ASP A 125 1.75 -1.43 -3.69
C ASP A 125 3.00 -2.13 -3.13
N ALA A 126 3.06 -3.47 -3.18
CA ALA A 126 4.20 -4.25 -2.69
C ALA A 126 5.48 -3.91 -3.45
N PHE A 127 5.45 -3.87 -4.78
CA PHE A 127 6.59 -3.44 -5.60
C PHE A 127 7.07 -2.03 -5.24
N SER A 128 6.12 -1.10 -5.10
CA SER A 128 6.40 0.30 -4.80
C SER A 128 7.07 0.47 -3.44
N ILE A 129 6.46 -0.08 -2.38
CA ILE A 129 6.96 0.03 -1.01
C ILE A 129 8.30 -0.69 -0.86
N HIS A 130 8.43 -1.88 -1.45
CA HIS A 130 9.67 -2.65 -1.40
C HIS A 130 10.81 -1.89 -2.10
N SER A 131 10.60 -1.46 -3.34
CA SER A 131 11.63 -0.75 -4.12
C SER A 131 12.02 0.59 -3.51
N ALA A 132 11.04 1.36 -3.01
CA ALA A 132 11.30 2.62 -2.33
C ALA A 132 12.10 2.41 -1.04
N THR A 133 11.81 1.36 -0.27
CA THR A 133 12.53 1.06 0.97
C THR A 133 13.96 0.61 0.68
N ALA A 134 14.17 -0.28 -0.28
CA ALA A 134 15.50 -0.72 -0.70
C ALA A 134 16.35 0.46 -1.18
N TRP A 135 15.77 1.33 -2.02
CA TRP A 135 16.40 2.56 -2.48
C TRP A 135 16.77 3.50 -1.33
N GLU A 136 15.83 3.80 -0.41
CA GLU A 136 16.09 4.70 0.73
C GLU A 136 17.19 4.15 1.66
N ALA A 137 17.18 2.85 1.91
CA ALA A 137 18.19 2.19 2.75
C ALA A 137 19.58 2.35 2.13
N ARG A 138 19.70 2.10 0.82
CA ARG A 138 20.96 2.27 0.08
C ARG A 138 21.40 3.73 0.01
N ASP A 139 20.49 4.66 -0.29
CA ASP A 139 20.78 6.10 -0.41
C ASP A 139 21.30 6.69 0.91
N GLN A 140 20.83 6.16 2.05
CA GLN A 140 21.31 6.52 3.39
C GLN A 140 22.52 5.70 3.88
N GLY A 141 23.03 4.77 3.07
CA GLY A 141 24.16 3.89 3.38
C GLY A 141 23.98 3.13 4.69
N ALA A 142 25.05 3.05 5.50
CA ALA A 142 25.04 2.30 6.75
C ALA A 142 23.98 2.76 7.77
N ARG A 143 23.51 4.01 7.67
CA ARG A 143 22.39 4.48 8.50
C ARG A 143 21.08 3.84 8.05
N GLY A 144 20.82 3.82 6.74
CA GLY A 144 19.62 3.23 6.17
C GLY A 144 19.51 1.74 6.45
N GLU A 145 20.63 1.01 6.40
CA GLU A 145 20.67 -0.41 6.77
C GLU A 145 20.28 -0.64 8.25
N ARG A 146 20.73 0.22 9.17
CA ARG A 146 20.39 0.10 10.60
C ARG A 146 18.97 0.53 10.94
N GLU A 147 18.36 1.39 10.13
CA GLU A 147 17.00 1.90 10.31
C GLU A 147 16.00 1.27 9.32
N LEU A 148 16.30 0.08 8.77
CA LEU A 148 15.53 -0.53 7.69
C LEU A 148 14.05 -0.75 8.05
N ASP A 149 13.81 -1.26 9.25
CA ASP A 149 12.49 -1.46 9.86
C ASP A 149 11.69 -0.15 9.88
N ARG A 150 12.31 0.93 10.34
CA ARG A 150 11.74 2.27 10.42
C ARG A 150 11.44 2.82 9.02
N LEU A 151 12.37 2.69 8.07
CA LEU A 151 12.17 3.15 6.70
C LEU A 151 10.98 2.43 6.05
N LEU A 152 10.89 1.11 6.23
CA LEU A 152 9.79 0.30 5.72
C LEU A 152 8.46 0.69 6.36
N ALA A 153 8.41 0.78 7.69
CA ALA A 153 7.22 1.15 8.43
C ALA A 153 6.72 2.55 8.05
N GLU A 154 7.63 3.51 7.81
CA GLU A 154 7.29 4.85 7.35
C GLU A 154 6.76 4.87 5.90
N ASN A 155 7.33 4.07 4.99
CA ASN A 155 6.78 3.94 3.64
C ASN A 155 5.36 3.36 3.65
N ILE A 156 5.11 2.32 4.45
CA ILE A 156 3.75 1.76 4.61
C ILE A 156 2.82 2.77 5.28
N ARG A 157 3.29 3.55 6.27
CA ARG A 157 2.51 4.60 6.92
C ARG A 157 2.09 5.68 5.92
N VAL A 158 3.01 6.16 5.09
CA VAL A 158 2.70 7.16 4.05
C VAL A 158 1.71 6.61 3.03
N HIS A 159 1.84 5.34 2.64
CA HIS A 159 0.85 4.67 1.78
C HIS A 159 -0.56 4.69 2.39
N LEU A 160 -0.69 4.28 3.66
CA LEU A 160 -1.95 4.32 4.39
C LEU A 160 -2.51 5.73 4.53
N LEU A 161 -1.66 6.73 4.79
CA LEU A 161 -2.06 8.13 4.88
C LEU A 161 -2.56 8.68 3.55
N ALA A 162 -1.91 8.32 2.44
CA ALA A 162 -2.37 8.71 1.11
C ALA A 162 -3.75 8.10 0.80
N MET A 163 -3.96 6.82 1.11
CA MET A 163 -5.29 6.20 1.00
C MET A 163 -6.34 6.94 1.85
N ALA A 164 -6.01 7.23 3.11
CA ALA A 164 -6.90 7.94 4.04
C ALA A 164 -7.21 9.36 3.56
N ALA A 165 -6.24 10.06 2.98
CA ALA A 165 -6.43 11.39 2.40
C ALA A 165 -7.48 11.39 1.28
N PHE A 166 -7.42 10.41 0.37
CA PHE A 166 -8.45 10.27 -0.67
C PHE A 166 -9.82 9.96 -0.09
N ASP A 167 -9.88 9.01 0.85
CA ASP A 167 -11.17 8.63 1.44
C ASP A 167 -11.77 9.79 2.27
N ARG A 168 -10.94 10.62 2.93
CA ARG A 168 -11.39 11.85 3.63
C ARG A 168 -11.93 12.89 2.67
N MET A 169 -11.25 13.10 1.54
CA MET A 169 -11.73 14.03 0.52
C MET A 169 -13.11 13.59 -0.02
N GLU A 170 -13.33 12.28 -0.20
CA GLU A 170 -14.60 11.77 -0.73
C GLU A 170 -15.72 11.73 0.33
N GLN A 171 -15.41 11.42 1.59
CA GLN A 171 -16.42 11.05 2.60
C GLN A 171 -16.36 11.85 3.91
N GLY A 172 -15.37 12.72 4.08
CA GLY A 172 -15.07 13.41 5.34
C GLY A 172 -14.23 12.56 6.31
N ASP A 173 -14.10 13.03 7.55
CA ASP A 173 -13.22 12.41 8.56
C ASP A 173 -13.65 11.02 9.02
N THR A 174 -14.86 10.58 8.64
CA THR A 174 -15.37 9.24 8.95
C THR A 174 -15.96 8.60 7.71
N LEU A 175 -15.57 7.36 7.43
CA LEU A 175 -16.06 6.61 6.28
C LEU A 175 -17.49 6.13 6.54
N ALA A 176 -18.47 6.91 6.06
CA ALA A 176 -19.87 6.50 6.08
C ALA A 176 -20.09 5.26 5.20
N ARG A 177 -19.47 5.25 4.01
CA ARG A 177 -19.48 4.13 3.05
C ARG A 177 -18.13 3.43 3.10
N LEU A 178 -18.10 2.26 3.72
CA LEU A 178 -16.90 1.42 3.78
C LEU A 178 -17.12 0.15 2.95
N PRO A 179 -16.66 0.13 1.68
CA PRO A 179 -16.61 -1.10 0.89
C PRO A 179 -15.70 -2.13 1.57
N GLU A 180 -16.09 -3.41 1.53
CA GLU A 180 -15.33 -4.50 2.13
C GLU A 180 -13.90 -4.59 1.57
N ARG A 181 -13.73 -4.34 0.26
CA ARG A 181 -12.41 -4.23 -0.39
C ARG A 181 -11.53 -3.14 0.25
N ARG A 182 -12.10 -1.98 0.56
CA ARG A 182 -11.37 -0.87 1.18
C ARG A 182 -10.98 -1.23 2.62
N LEU A 183 -11.89 -1.87 3.37
CA LEU A 183 -11.59 -2.41 4.69
C LEU A 183 -10.42 -3.40 4.65
N ARG A 184 -10.48 -4.41 3.77
CA ARG A 184 -9.37 -5.37 3.60
C ARG A 184 -8.04 -4.69 3.29
N ARG A 185 -8.03 -3.67 2.42
CA ARG A 185 -6.80 -2.91 2.10
C ARG A 185 -6.21 -2.20 3.33
N TYR A 186 -7.04 -1.58 4.17
CA TYR A 186 -6.56 -0.96 5.42
C TYR A 186 -6.03 -2.00 6.41
N LEU A 187 -6.73 -3.13 6.58
CA LEU A 187 -6.30 -4.21 7.46
C LEU A 187 -4.98 -4.82 6.99
N LEU A 188 -4.87 -5.11 5.70
CA LEU A 188 -3.68 -5.68 5.07
C LEU A 188 -2.48 -4.77 5.29
N TRP A 189 -2.55 -3.49 4.93
CA TRP A 189 -1.40 -2.60 5.04
C TRP A 189 -1.10 -2.20 6.49
N SER A 190 -2.09 -2.19 7.38
CA SER A 190 -1.84 -2.00 8.82
C SER A 190 -1.16 -3.21 9.45
N LEU A 191 -1.51 -4.45 9.03
CA LEU A 191 -0.81 -5.66 9.44
C LEU A 191 0.61 -5.70 8.86
N GLN A 192 0.79 -5.33 7.58
CA GLN A 192 2.13 -5.19 6.99
C GLN A 192 2.98 -4.17 7.74
N ARG A 193 2.40 -3.03 8.17
CA ARG A 193 3.13 -2.05 8.98
C ARG A 193 3.60 -2.63 10.31
N ALA A 194 2.78 -3.46 10.96
CA ALA A 194 3.18 -4.15 12.18
C ALA A 194 4.30 -5.19 11.91
N ARG A 195 4.23 -5.94 10.80
CA ARG A 195 5.28 -6.89 10.38
C ARG A 195 6.61 -6.18 10.06
N ALA A 196 6.55 -4.99 9.47
CA ALA A 196 7.72 -4.21 9.08
C ALA A 196 8.65 -3.84 10.25
N GLU A 197 8.12 -3.79 11.47
CA GLU A 197 8.89 -3.51 12.70
C GLU A 197 9.89 -4.62 13.03
N GLN A 198 9.75 -5.80 12.42
CA GLN A 198 10.63 -6.95 12.56
C GLN A 198 11.49 -7.15 11.31
N VAL A 199 11.71 -6.13 10.47
CA VAL A 199 12.51 -6.25 9.25
C VAL A 199 13.84 -5.54 9.43
N HIS A 200 14.83 -6.28 9.92
CA HIS A 200 16.15 -5.73 10.26
C HIS A 200 17.23 -5.99 9.20
N THR A 201 16.93 -6.78 8.17
CA THR A 201 17.90 -7.13 7.12
C THR A 201 17.29 -7.01 5.71
N PRO A 202 18.10 -6.77 4.66
CA PRO A 202 17.62 -6.80 3.28
C PRO A 202 16.97 -8.13 2.88
N ALA A 203 17.44 -9.26 3.42
CA ALA A 203 16.83 -10.57 3.16
C ALA A 203 15.43 -10.68 3.77
N ALA A 204 15.24 -10.19 5.00
CA ALA A 204 13.92 -10.11 5.63
C ALA A 204 12.96 -9.18 4.85
N LEU A 205 13.48 -8.09 4.28
CA LEU A 205 12.70 -7.21 3.41
C LEU A 205 12.23 -7.95 2.15
N ASP A 206 13.13 -8.69 1.50
CA ASP A 206 12.79 -9.51 0.33
C ASP A 206 11.73 -10.57 0.68
N GLU A 207 11.89 -11.28 1.81
CA GLU A 207 10.97 -12.33 2.26
C GLU A 207 9.58 -11.80 2.63
N MET A 208 9.48 -10.63 3.26
CA MET A 208 8.20 -10.03 3.65
C MET A 208 7.24 -9.83 2.46
N PHE A 209 7.78 -9.56 1.28
CA PHE A 209 7.04 -9.33 0.04
C PHE A 209 7.05 -10.52 -0.92
N GLU A 210 7.63 -11.66 -0.55
CA GLU A 210 7.71 -12.83 -1.42
C GLU A 210 6.32 -13.42 -1.71
N HIS A 211 5.45 -13.42 -0.71
CA HIS A 211 4.10 -13.98 -0.79
C HIS A 211 3.03 -12.93 -0.60
N ARG A 212 1.88 -13.15 -1.27
CA ARG A 212 0.70 -12.33 -1.04
C ARG A 212 0.16 -12.58 0.37
N LEU A 213 0.03 -11.49 1.12
CA LEU A 213 -0.69 -11.46 2.38
C LEU A 213 -2.17 -11.19 2.08
N VAL A 214 -3.06 -12.00 2.63
CA VAL A 214 -4.52 -11.78 2.60
C VAL A 214 -4.99 -11.58 4.02
N VAL A 215 -5.78 -10.52 4.24
CA VAL A 215 -6.34 -10.18 5.56
C VAL A 215 -7.81 -9.86 5.39
N GLU A 216 -8.66 -10.55 6.15
CA GLU A 216 -10.11 -10.40 6.06
C GLU A 216 -10.79 -10.50 7.43
N LEU A 217 -11.91 -9.79 7.59
CA LEU A 217 -12.86 -10.03 8.67
C LEU A 217 -14.05 -10.83 8.14
N ALA A 218 -14.43 -11.90 8.84
CA ALA A 218 -15.61 -12.67 8.50
C ALA A 218 -16.28 -13.31 9.75
N PRO A 219 -17.62 -13.45 9.76
CA PRO A 219 -18.56 -12.87 8.81
C PRO A 219 -18.65 -11.34 8.97
N LEU A 220 -19.01 -10.64 7.90
CA LEU A 220 -19.34 -9.21 7.94
C LEU A 220 -20.77 -8.98 7.47
N ALA A 221 -21.59 -8.37 8.32
CA ALA A 221 -22.87 -7.82 7.93
C ALA A 221 -22.66 -6.63 6.99
N GLY A 222 -23.44 -6.55 5.93
CA GLY A 222 -23.36 -5.45 4.97
C GLY A 222 -24.53 -5.42 3.99
N ARG A 223 -24.49 -4.46 3.07
CA ARG A 223 -25.42 -4.33 1.95
C ARG A 223 -24.67 -4.04 0.65
N LEU A 224 -25.22 -4.43 -0.48
CA LEU A 224 -24.66 -4.03 -1.78
C LEU A 224 -25.06 -2.59 -2.11
N ASP A 225 -24.15 -1.81 -2.68
CA ASP A 225 -24.45 -0.51 -3.26
C ASP A 225 -24.92 -0.63 -4.73
N ALA A 226 -25.18 0.50 -5.38
CA ALA A 226 -25.62 0.54 -6.78
C ALA A 226 -24.57 0.01 -7.78
N ARG A 227 -23.31 -0.14 -7.36
CA ARG A 227 -22.20 -0.65 -8.17
C ARG A 227 -21.92 -2.13 -7.90
N GLY A 228 -22.62 -2.74 -6.94
CA GLY A 228 -22.43 -4.12 -6.52
C GLY A 228 -21.33 -4.30 -5.48
N ASP A 229 -20.78 -3.21 -4.93
CA ASP A 229 -19.81 -3.28 -3.84
C ASP A 229 -20.53 -3.55 -2.52
N LYS A 230 -20.04 -4.54 -1.76
CA LYS A 230 -20.55 -4.79 -0.41
C LYS A 230 -20.03 -3.71 0.54
N LEU A 231 -20.93 -2.86 1.00
CA LEU A 231 -20.73 -1.91 2.08
C LEU A 231 -20.90 -2.61 3.43
N VAL A 232 -19.85 -2.58 4.24
CA VAL A 232 -19.86 -3.14 5.59
C VAL A 232 -20.80 -2.32 6.48
N HIS A 233 -21.55 -2.95 7.38
CA HIS A 233 -22.31 -2.24 8.42
C HIS A 233 -21.38 -1.73 9.53
N PRO A 234 -21.68 -0.61 10.22
CA PRO A 234 -20.83 -0.13 11.31
C PRO A 234 -20.76 -1.10 12.48
N GLU A 235 -21.90 -1.69 12.83
CA GLU A 235 -22.05 -2.66 13.91
C GLU A 235 -21.84 -4.07 13.35
N GLN A 236 -21.06 -4.87 14.08
CA GLN A 236 -20.74 -6.25 13.75
C GLN A 236 -20.80 -7.07 15.02
N ASP A 237 -21.56 -8.17 15.02
CA ASP A 237 -21.85 -8.93 16.23
C ASP A 237 -20.64 -9.75 16.70
N ASP A 238 -20.04 -10.53 15.79
CA ASP A 238 -18.89 -11.42 16.11
C ASP A 238 -18.03 -11.73 14.87
N PRO A 239 -17.45 -10.71 14.20
CA PRO A 239 -16.49 -10.97 13.14
C PRO A 239 -15.22 -11.59 13.71
N GLN A 240 -14.51 -12.36 12.91
CA GLN A 240 -13.20 -12.93 13.23
C GLN A 240 -12.19 -12.46 12.20
N LEU A 241 -10.94 -12.31 12.61
CA LEU A 241 -9.85 -11.97 11.68
C LEU A 241 -9.26 -13.25 11.10
N PHE A 242 -9.15 -13.28 9.78
CA PHE A 242 -8.49 -14.32 9.02
C PHE A 242 -7.27 -13.72 8.32
N VAL A 243 -6.15 -14.43 8.40
CA VAL A 243 -4.92 -14.07 7.68
C VAL A 243 -4.45 -15.28 6.91
N ALA A 244 -4.13 -15.10 5.63
CA ALA A 244 -3.47 -16.13 4.84
C ALA A 244 -2.14 -15.62 4.27
N LEU A 245 -1.09 -16.42 4.41
CA LEU A 245 0.25 -16.12 3.92
C LEU A 245 0.95 -17.42 3.53
N GLY A 246 1.50 -17.50 2.32
CA GLY A 246 2.27 -18.67 1.88
C GLY A 246 1.50 -20.01 1.93
N GLY A 247 0.17 -19.97 1.83
CA GLY A 247 -0.69 -21.16 1.97
C GLY A 247 -1.03 -21.56 3.41
N VAL A 248 -0.55 -20.81 4.41
CA VAL A 248 -0.90 -21.01 5.82
C VAL A 248 -2.08 -20.11 6.19
N LEU A 249 -3.07 -20.68 6.88
CA LEU A 249 -4.25 -19.98 7.40
C LEU A 249 -4.10 -19.72 8.90
N LEU A 250 -4.31 -18.47 9.31
CA LEU A 250 -4.43 -18.04 10.69
C LEU A 250 -5.85 -17.54 10.94
N ARG A 251 -6.40 -17.90 12.10
CA ARG A 251 -7.74 -17.51 12.52
C ARG A 251 -7.69 -16.93 13.92
N LYS A 252 -8.17 -15.70 14.06
CA LYS A 252 -8.25 -14.97 15.33
C LYS A 252 -9.71 -14.65 15.68
N PRO A 253 -10.33 -15.45 16.56
CA PRO A 253 -11.62 -15.08 17.14
C PRO A 253 -11.46 -13.90 18.10
N LYS A 254 -12.58 -13.40 18.63
CA LYS A 254 -12.59 -12.45 19.73
C LYS A 254 -11.85 -13.01 20.94
N LEU A 255 -10.92 -12.24 21.49
CA LEU A 255 -10.31 -12.49 22.79
C LEU A 255 -10.86 -11.47 23.78
N ALA A 256 -11.28 -11.93 24.96
CA ALA A 256 -12.08 -11.12 25.88
C ALA A 256 -11.37 -9.84 26.39
N GLU A 257 -10.04 -9.74 26.31
CA GLU A 257 -9.29 -8.61 26.90
C GLU A 257 -8.24 -7.94 25.99
N SER A 258 -7.73 -8.58 24.93
CA SER A 258 -6.61 -8.05 24.12
C SER A 258 -6.92 -7.76 22.65
N PHE A 259 -7.94 -8.41 22.07
CA PHE A 259 -8.24 -8.27 20.64
C PHE A 259 -9.74 -8.44 20.35
N VAL A 260 -10.37 -7.36 19.88
CA VAL A 260 -11.79 -7.33 19.51
C VAL A 260 -11.89 -7.05 18.00
N PRO A 261 -12.09 -8.07 17.15
CA PRO A 261 -12.09 -7.89 15.69
C PRO A 261 -13.12 -6.86 15.20
N ALA A 262 -14.28 -6.78 15.83
CA ALA A 262 -15.31 -5.78 15.51
C ALA A 262 -14.79 -4.33 15.63
N ARG A 263 -13.86 -4.07 16.56
CA ARG A 263 -13.25 -2.75 16.75
C ARG A 263 -12.45 -2.31 15.54
N LEU A 264 -11.88 -3.23 14.75
CA LEU A 264 -11.11 -2.90 13.55
C LEU A 264 -11.97 -2.19 12.48
N VAL A 265 -13.28 -2.51 12.41
CA VAL A 265 -14.22 -1.82 11.51
C VAL A 265 -14.37 -0.36 11.94
N GLY A 266 -14.60 -0.11 13.23
CA GLY A 266 -14.71 1.25 13.77
C GLY A 266 -13.42 2.06 13.57
N LEU A 267 -12.26 1.49 13.91
CA LEU A 267 -10.96 2.12 13.72
C LEU A 267 -10.69 2.46 12.25
N THR A 268 -11.08 1.59 11.32
CA THR A 268 -10.97 1.84 9.88
C THR A 268 -11.88 2.98 9.44
N ARG A 269 -13.13 3.01 9.91
CA ARG A 269 -14.07 4.09 9.58
C ARG A 269 -13.59 5.44 10.08
N GLU A 270 -13.06 5.48 11.29
CA GLU A 270 -12.51 6.69 11.91
C GLU A 270 -11.09 7.03 11.42
N LEU A 271 -10.55 6.24 10.50
CA LEU A 271 -9.19 6.40 9.94
C LEU A 271 -8.11 6.51 11.04
N LYS A 272 -8.28 5.75 12.13
CA LYS A 272 -7.34 5.67 13.25
C LYS A 272 -6.23 4.67 12.96
N LEU A 273 -5.38 5.01 11.99
CA LEU A 273 -4.38 4.10 11.41
C LEU A 273 -3.37 3.55 12.42
N ASP A 274 -2.88 4.37 13.35
CA ASP A 274 -1.94 3.91 14.38
C ASP A 274 -2.59 2.93 15.36
N ALA A 275 -3.81 3.23 15.81
CA ALA A 275 -4.57 2.33 16.67
C ALA A 275 -4.92 1.02 15.95
N LEU A 276 -5.18 1.07 14.64
CA LEU A 276 -5.41 -0.12 13.82
C LEU A 276 -4.15 -1.00 13.73
N ARG A 277 -2.98 -0.39 13.49
CA ARG A 277 -1.67 -1.08 13.55
C ARG A 277 -1.42 -1.67 14.93
N ASP A 278 -1.66 -0.93 16.01
CA ASP A 278 -1.42 -1.40 17.38
C ASP A 278 -2.27 -2.63 17.73
N HIS A 279 -3.54 -2.67 17.28
CA HIS A 279 -4.38 -3.86 17.46
C HIS A 279 -3.87 -5.06 16.65
N LEU A 280 -3.38 -4.83 15.44
CA LEU A 280 -2.87 -5.89 14.56
C LEU A 280 -1.46 -6.35 14.97
N ARG A 281 -0.70 -5.55 15.72
CA ARG A 281 0.61 -5.95 16.26
C ARG A 281 0.49 -7.15 17.20
N ALA A 282 -0.54 -7.21 18.04
CA ALA A 282 -0.79 -8.37 18.90
C ALA A 282 -0.97 -9.67 18.07
N VAL A 283 -1.55 -9.58 16.87
CA VAL A 283 -1.70 -10.73 15.96
C VAL A 283 -0.35 -11.15 15.38
N VAL A 284 0.53 -10.20 15.06
CA VAL A 284 1.91 -10.48 14.63
C VAL A 284 2.69 -11.17 15.74
N GLU A 285 2.67 -10.61 16.95
CA GLU A 285 3.39 -11.14 18.13
C GLU A 285 2.95 -12.58 18.45
N GLU A 286 1.63 -12.86 18.44
CA GLU A 286 1.11 -14.21 18.74
C GLU A 286 1.41 -15.24 17.63
N HIS A 287 1.67 -14.77 16.40
CA HIS A 287 1.90 -15.63 15.23
C HIS A 287 3.23 -15.34 14.52
N ALA A 288 4.25 -14.91 15.27
CA ALA A 288 5.55 -14.52 14.73
C ALA A 288 6.19 -15.63 13.87
N ALA A 289 6.03 -16.89 14.27
CA ALA A 289 6.53 -18.06 13.53
C ALA A 289 5.99 -18.19 12.09
N VAL A 290 4.86 -17.53 11.78
CA VAL A 290 4.28 -17.51 10.42
C VAL A 290 4.39 -16.13 9.80
N LEU A 291 4.07 -15.07 10.55
CA LEU A 291 3.96 -13.72 10.02
C LEU A 291 5.32 -13.02 9.88
N THR A 292 6.34 -13.45 10.61
CA THR A 292 7.71 -12.90 10.59
C THR A 292 8.74 -14.04 10.61
N ALA A 293 8.51 -15.08 9.80
CA ALA A 293 9.33 -16.30 9.81
C ALA A 293 10.82 -16.05 9.48
N TRP A 294 11.13 -14.96 8.77
CA TRP A 294 12.50 -14.51 8.51
C TRP A 294 13.33 -14.25 9.77
N GLU A 295 12.72 -13.94 10.91
CA GLU A 295 13.45 -13.75 12.17
C GLU A 295 14.05 -15.05 12.72
N ALA A 296 13.55 -16.20 12.27
CA ALA A 296 14.05 -17.52 12.68
C ALA A 296 15.15 -18.07 11.75
N SER A 297 15.49 -17.34 10.67
CA SER A 297 16.38 -17.77 9.58
C SER A 297 17.74 -17.09 9.66
#